data_AF-A0A0G0UB28-F1
#
_entry.id   AF-A0A0G0UB28-F1
#
_cell.length_a   1.000
_cell.length_b   1.000
_cell.length_c   1.000
_cell.angle_alpha   90.00
_cell.angle_beta   90.00
_cell.angle_gamma   90.00
#
_symmetry.space_group_name_H-M   'P 1'
#
loop_
_entity.id
_entity.type
_entity.pdbx_description
1 polymer ?
#
loop_
_entity_poly.entity_id
_entity_poly.type
_entity_poly.pdbx_seq_one_letter_code
_entity_poly.pdbx_strand_id
1 'polypeptide(L)' 'FGTIEKTKEAQEFIKKLPGKRFLFLLSEKNKKAIEKIKNLANVEVKLFSSANAWDIITGRTLILDRDIFK' A
#
# COMPACT_ATOMS: atom_id res chain seq x y z
N PHE A 1 -4.37 -3.58 6.91
CA PHE A 1 -4.19 -2.50 7.91
C PHE A 1 -5.43 -1.61 7.88
N GLY A 2 -5.67 -0.77 8.91
CA GLY A 2 -6.81 0.17 8.95
C GLY A 2 -6.55 1.45 8.14
N THR A 3 -7.36 2.49 8.35
CA THR A 3 -7.14 3.80 7.70
C THR A 3 -5.83 4.41 8.16
N ILE A 4 -4.92 4.70 7.24
CA ILE A 4 -3.71 5.49 7.52
C ILE A 4 -4.03 6.95 7.29
N GLU A 5 -3.96 7.75 8.35
CA GLU A 5 -4.26 9.18 8.29
C GLU A 5 -3.00 10.03 8.12
N LYS A 6 -1.85 9.54 8.60
CA LYS A 6 -0.57 10.26 8.58
C LYS A 6 0.53 9.49 7.85
N THR A 7 1.36 10.20 7.10
CA THR A 7 2.53 9.65 6.40
C THR A 7 3.54 9.03 7.37
N LYS A 8 3.69 9.60 8.58
CA LYS A 8 4.59 9.08 9.61
C LYS A 8 4.19 7.66 10.07
N GLU A 9 2.89 7.41 10.22
CA GLU A 9 2.36 6.10 10.62
C GLU A 9 2.64 5.05 9.55
N ALA A 10 2.43 5.39 8.28
CA ALA A 10 2.81 4.52 7.16
C ALA A 10 4.32 4.23 7.15
N GLN A 11 5.16 5.23 7.39
CA GLN A 11 6.60 5.06 7.41
C GLN A 11 7.06 4.14 8.56
N GLU A 12 6.51 4.31 9.76
CA GLU A 12 6.78 3.43 10.89
C GLU A 12 6.28 2.01 10.66
N PHE A 13 5.13 1.86 10.00
CA PHE A 13 4.59 0.56 9.63
C PHE A 13 5.52 -0.17 8.65
N ILE A 14 5.97 0.49 7.59
CA ILE A 14 6.86 -0.10 6.59
C ILE A 14 8.21 -0.48 7.19
N LYS A 15 8.76 0.32 8.11
CA LYS A 15 10.02 0.01 8.80
C LYS A 15 9.96 -1.28 9.63
N LYS A 16 8.77 -1.69 10.09
CA LYS A 16 8.57 -2.93 10.84
C LYS A 16 8.43 -4.16 9.94
N LEU A 17 8.25 -3.98 8.64
CA LEU A 17 8.02 -5.07 7.70
C LEU A 17 9.32 -5.51 7.02
N PRO A 18 9.52 -6.82 6.81
CA PRO A 18 10.60 -7.30 5.97
C PRO A 18 10.33 -6.95 4.50
N GLY A 19 11.36 -6.45 3.82
CA GLY A 19 11.29 -6.11 2.40
C GLY A 19 12.01 -4.81 2.06
N LYS A 20 12.36 -4.64 0.78
CA LYS A 20 12.98 -3.42 0.27
C LYS A 20 12.03 -2.57 -0.57
N ARG A 21 10.99 -3.18 -1.16
CA ARG A 21 10.01 -2.53 -2.04
C ARG A 21 8.62 -3.03 -1.69
N PHE A 22 7.69 -2.10 -1.53
CA PHE A 22 6.33 -2.41 -1.08
C PHE A 22 5.31 -1.95 -2.11
N LEU A 23 4.31 -2.78 -2.38
CA LEU A 23 3.15 -2.42 -3.17
C LEU A 23 1.92 -2.46 -2.26
N PHE A 24 1.38 -1.29 -1.98
CA PHE A 24 0.12 -1.15 -1.26
C PHE A 24 -1.03 -1.26 -2.26
N LEU A 25 -1.86 -2.27 -2.08
CA LEU A 25 -3.13 -2.38 -2.79
C LEU A 25 -4.24 -1.96 -1.84
N LEU A 26 -4.99 -0.95 -2.26
CA LEU A 26 -6.06 -0.33 -1.47
C LEU A 26 -7.42 -0.54 -2.12
N SER A 27 -8.45 -0.74 -1.30
CA SER A 27 -9.84 -0.59 -1.71
C SER A 27 -10.19 0.87 -1.98
N GLU A 28 -11.24 1.13 -2.77
CA GLU A 28 -11.75 2.48 -3.03
C GLU A 28 -12.09 3.25 -1.74
N LYS A 29 -12.49 2.55 -0.69
CA LYS A 29 -12.79 3.13 0.64
C LYS A 29 -11.58 3.83 1.25
N ASN A 30 -10.37 3.34 0.96
CA ASN A 30 -9.11 3.85 1.49
C ASN A 30 -8.34 4.75 0.50
N LYS A 31 -9.00 5.26 -0.55
CA LYS A 31 -8.37 6.12 -1.55
C LYS A 31 -7.65 7.34 -0.95
N LYS A 32 -8.13 7.89 0.16
CA LYS A 32 -7.48 9.01 0.86
C LYS A 32 -6.09 8.66 1.41
N ALA A 33 -5.83 7.40 1.73
CA ALA A 33 -4.53 6.94 2.24
C ALA A 33 -3.44 6.97 1.15
N ILE A 34 -3.82 6.94 -0.15
CA ILE A 34 -2.90 7.01 -1.29
C ILE A 34 -1.96 8.21 -1.17
N GLU A 35 -2.51 9.38 -0.87
CA GLU A 35 -1.71 10.61 -0.82
C GLU A 35 -0.68 10.61 0.31
N LYS A 36 -0.98 9.88 1.39
CA LYS A 36 -0.09 9.77 2.55
C LYS A 36 1.01 8.76 2.32
N ILE A 37 0.75 7.73 1.52
CA ILE A 37 1.65 6.59 1.28
C ILE A 37 2.53 6.81 0.05
N LYS A 38 2.02 7.45 -1.02
CA LYS A 38 2.71 7.61 -2.32
C LYS A 38 4.05 8.34 -2.25
N ASN A 39 4.25 9.18 -1.22
CA ASN A 39 5.47 9.97 -1.04
C ASN A 39 6.59 9.21 -0.30
N LEU A 40 6.33 7.98 0.14
CA LEU A 40 7.32 7.19 0.87
C LEU A 40 8.29 6.51 -0.09
N ALA A 41 9.58 6.55 0.27
CA ALA A 41 10.62 5.91 -0.51
C ALA A 41 10.40 4.39 -0.58
N ASN A 42 10.57 3.82 -1.78
CA ASN A 42 10.40 2.39 -2.08
C ASN A 42 8.98 1.84 -1.90
N VAL A 43 7.97 2.72 -1.98
CA VAL A 43 6.56 2.34 -1.91
C VAL A 43 5.87 2.71 -3.21
N GLU A 44 5.14 1.76 -3.76
CA GLU A 44 4.13 1.99 -4.77
C GLU A 44 2.76 1.78 -4.14
N VAL A 45 1.79 2.61 -4.49
CA VAL A 45 0.41 2.47 -4.01
C VAL A 45 -0.53 2.49 -5.21
N LYS A 46 -1.43 1.52 -5.26
CA LYS A 46 -2.44 1.39 -6.31
C LYS A 46 -3.78 1.03 -5.69
N LEU A 47 -4.84 1.41 -6.39
CA LEU A 47 -6.16 0.88 -6.08
C LEU A 47 -6.23 -0.56 -6.61
N PHE A 48 -6.90 -1.43 -5.89
CA PHE A 48 -7.10 -2.81 -6.34
C PHE A 48 -7.83 -2.87 -7.69
N SER A 49 -8.77 -1.93 -7.91
CA SER A 49 -9.49 -1.75 -9.18
C SER A 49 -8.58 -1.42 -10.36
N SER A 50 -7.40 -0.84 -10.14
CA SER A 50 -6.45 -0.43 -11.18
C SER A 50 -5.15 -1.25 -11.21
N ALA A 51 -5.00 -2.22 -10.31
CA ALA A 51 -3.83 -3.09 -10.26
C ALA A 51 -3.92 -4.21 -11.30
N ASN A 52 -2.81 -4.50 -11.96
CA ASN A 52 -2.72 -5.60 -12.91
C ASN A 52 -1.88 -6.77 -12.35
N ALA A 53 -1.93 -7.93 -13.01
CA ALA A 53 -1.17 -9.11 -12.60
C ALA A 53 0.34 -8.88 -12.58
N TRP A 54 0.84 -7.99 -13.46
CA TRP A 54 2.26 -7.63 -13.51
C TRP A 54 2.71 -6.92 -12.22
N ASP A 55 1.90 -6.01 -11.70
CA ASP A 55 2.17 -5.29 -10.46
C ASP A 55 2.34 -6.25 -9.28
N ILE A 56 1.57 -7.34 -9.26
CA ILE A 56 1.57 -8.37 -8.22
C ILE A 56 2.83 -9.25 -8.31
N ILE A 57 3.28 -9.57 -9.53
CA ILE A 57 4.37 -10.54 -9.78
C ILE A 57 5.76 -9.91 -9.60
N THR A 58 5.90 -8.58 -9.62
CA THR A 58 7.19 -7.86 -9.66
C THR A 58 8.06 -7.92 -8.39
N GLY A 59 7.96 -8.97 -7.58
CA GLY A 59 8.88 -9.23 -6.46
C GLY A 59 8.80 -8.21 -5.32
N ARG A 60 7.68 -7.49 -5.23
CA ARG A 60 7.39 -6.50 -4.18
C ARG A 60 6.65 -7.17 -3.04
N THR A 61 6.86 -6.71 -1.82
CA THR A 61 6.02 -7.12 -0.69
C THR A 61 4.64 -6.50 -0.87
N LEU A 62 3.61 -7.35 -1.01
CA LEU A 62 2.22 -6.90 -1.15
C LEU A 62 1.66 -6.56 0.21
N ILE A 63 1.11 -5.35 0.33
CA ILE A 63 0.41 -4.91 1.53
C ILE A 63 -1.03 -4.62 1.13
N LEU A 64 -1.93 -5.46 1.64
CA LEU A 64 -3.35 -5.38 1.34
C LEU A 64 -4.09 -4.71 2.49
N ASP A 65 -5.05 -3.84 2.16
CA ASP A 65 -6.01 -3.39 3.16
C ASP A 65 -7.00 -4.50 3.54
N ARG A 66 -7.70 -4.33 4.66
CA ARG A 66 -8.60 -5.38 5.18
C ARG A 66 -9.87 -5.57 4.33
N ASP A 67 -10.24 -4.55 3.57
CA ASP A 67 -11.49 -4.46 2.85
C ASP A 67 -11.27 -4.62 1.34
N ILE A 68 -10.09 -5.09 0.92
CA ILE A 68 -9.70 -5.15 -0.48
C ILE A 68 -10.54 -6.14 -1.29
N PHE A 69 -11.04 -7.18 -0.64
CA PHE A 69 -11.89 -8.21 -1.22
C PHE A 69 -13.36 -8.05 -0.82
N LYS A 70 -13.74 -6.93 -0.18
CA LYS A 70 -15.11 -6.65 0.29
C LYS A 70 -15.73 -5.45 -0.41
#